data_AF-A0A1Y6J1H0-F1
#
_entry.id   AF-A0A1Y6J1H0-F1
#
_cell.length_a   1.000
_cell.length_b   1.000
_cell.length_c   1.000
_cell.angle_alpha   90.00
_cell.angle_beta   90.00
_cell.angle_gamma   90.00
#
_symmetry.space_group_name_H-M   'P 1'
#
loop_
_entity.id
_entity.type
_entity.pdbx_description
1 polymer ?
#
loop_
_entity_poly.entity_id
_entity_poly.type
_entity_poly.pdbx_seq_one_letter_code
_entity_poly.pdbx_strand_id
1 'polypeptide(L)'
;MHYAIQAESVTTDYLQMTSRKRSLKHVFLLVRQGMVLFKLGKYEYAAEAGQAIWIPFQCLHALTIFPGTQLTRIEFSARLNYDFPQQAGYVEPGTLCQALLERLQQCTRQTAVYPHLLGVLTDEVLRFRPELRENSFTRLLQQWQTQHPAPVDGIPPEIHLTLLLREAQKKMQSGAKAAQIADQLFDGQLAHFQQLRQSLLGLTS
;
A
#
# COMPACT_ATOMS: atom_id res chain seq x y z
N MET A 1 13.77 3.17 -19.55
CA MET A 1 15.04 3.56 -18.91
C MET A 1 15.04 3.02 -17.47
N HIS A 2 16.03 2.22 -17.07
CA HIS A 2 16.09 1.65 -15.70
C HIS A 2 16.97 2.53 -14.79
N TYR A 3 16.33 3.39 -14.00
CA TYR A 3 17.02 4.28 -13.05
C TYR A 3 17.48 3.52 -11.79
N ALA A 4 18.57 4.00 -11.17
CA ALA A 4 19.10 3.40 -9.95
C ALA A 4 18.20 3.73 -8.74
N ILE A 5 17.69 4.96 -8.68
CA ILE A 5 16.72 5.42 -7.67
C ILE A 5 15.59 6.13 -8.41
N GLN A 6 14.35 5.83 -8.03
CA GLN A 6 13.15 6.38 -8.65
C GLN A 6 12.20 6.87 -7.57
N ALA A 7 11.95 8.18 -7.52
CA ALA A 7 10.96 8.79 -6.65
C ALA A 7 9.72 9.17 -7.47
N GLU A 8 8.54 8.85 -6.95
CA GLU A 8 7.25 9.11 -7.59
C GLU A 8 6.22 9.50 -6.53
N SER A 9 5.33 10.41 -6.88
CA SER A 9 4.09 10.63 -6.14
C SER A 9 2.93 10.10 -6.96
N VAL A 10 2.13 9.25 -6.34
CA VAL A 10 1.06 8.48 -6.99
C VAL A 10 -0.22 8.74 -6.23
N THR A 11 -1.24 9.20 -6.95
CA THR A 11 -2.62 9.22 -6.46
C THR A 11 -3.37 8.08 -7.12
N THR A 12 -4.13 7.34 -6.33
CA THR A 12 -4.90 6.20 -6.84
C THR A 12 -6.38 6.47 -6.68
N ASP A 13 -7.12 6.61 -7.78
CA ASP A 13 -8.56 6.90 -7.72
C ASP A 13 -9.38 5.64 -7.37
N TYR A 14 -8.85 4.46 -7.64
CA TYR A 14 -9.52 3.17 -7.49
C TYR A 14 -8.78 2.24 -6.53
N LEU A 15 -9.45 1.20 -6.06
CA LEU A 15 -8.88 0.13 -5.26
C LEU A 15 -7.85 -0.64 -6.09
N GLN A 16 -6.60 -0.62 -5.66
CA GLN A 16 -5.53 -1.43 -6.27
C GLN A 16 -5.13 -2.57 -5.34
N MET A 17 -5.04 -3.77 -5.90
CA MET A 17 -4.55 -4.96 -5.20
C MET A 17 -3.43 -5.58 -6.01
N THR A 18 -2.26 -5.75 -5.40
CA THR A 18 -1.16 -6.45 -6.04
C THR A 18 -1.20 -7.93 -5.71
N SER A 19 -0.79 -8.76 -6.66
CA SER A 19 -0.48 -10.16 -6.35
C SER A 19 0.68 -10.25 -5.36
N ARG A 20 0.73 -11.34 -4.60
CA ARG A 20 1.83 -11.62 -3.68
C ARG A 20 3.08 -11.96 -4.49
N LYS A 21 4.10 -11.10 -4.45
CA LYS A 21 5.34 -11.26 -5.21
C LYS A 21 6.56 -10.78 -4.43
N ARG A 22 7.73 -11.28 -4.81
CA ARG A 22 9.00 -10.78 -4.27
C ARG A 22 9.30 -9.41 -4.85
N SER A 23 9.70 -8.46 -3.99
CA SER A 23 10.13 -7.15 -4.45
C SER A 23 11.42 -7.26 -5.26
N LEU A 24 11.48 -6.61 -6.43
CA LEU A 24 12.69 -6.56 -7.28
C LEU A 24 13.60 -5.37 -6.95
N LYS A 25 13.15 -4.49 -6.06
CA LYS A 25 13.83 -3.29 -5.58
C LYS A 25 13.59 -3.14 -4.08
N HIS A 26 14.41 -2.38 -3.37
CA HIS A 26 13.94 -1.86 -2.09
C HIS A 26 12.92 -0.75 -2.36
N VAL A 27 11.87 -0.67 -1.54
CA VAL A 27 10.80 0.30 -1.70
C VAL A 27 10.55 1.00 -0.38
N PHE A 28 10.58 2.32 -0.41
CA PHE A 28 10.08 3.17 0.65
C PHE A 28 8.73 3.75 0.22
N LEU A 29 7.71 3.52 1.04
CA LEU A 29 6.35 4.02 0.83
C LEU A 29 5.98 4.95 1.98
N LEU A 30 5.56 6.17 1.67
CA LEU A 30 4.96 7.10 2.61
C LEU A 30 3.51 7.37 2.19
N VAL A 31 2.58 7.11 3.10
CA VAL A 31 1.16 7.44 2.91
C VAL A 31 0.96 8.91 3.23
N ARG A 32 0.66 9.71 2.21
CA ARG A 32 0.37 11.14 2.39
C ARG A 32 -1.10 11.34 2.79
N GLN A 33 -1.99 10.56 2.19
CA GLN A 33 -3.42 10.55 2.46
C GLN A 33 -3.98 9.17 2.16
N GLY A 34 -5.03 8.75 2.88
CA GLY A 34 -5.70 7.46 2.68
C GLY A 34 -5.03 6.33 3.45
N MET A 35 -5.09 5.12 2.89
CA MET A 35 -4.66 3.91 3.58
C MET A 35 -4.04 2.87 2.62
N VAL A 36 -3.00 2.20 3.10
CA VAL A 36 -2.40 1.05 2.43
C VAL A 36 -2.35 -0.13 3.39
N LEU A 37 -2.78 -1.30 2.92
CA LEU A 37 -2.58 -2.56 3.63
C LEU A 37 -1.37 -3.27 3.05
N PHE A 38 -0.40 -3.53 3.90
CA PHE A 38 0.84 -4.23 3.59
C PHE A 38 0.77 -5.65 4.16
N LYS A 39 0.65 -6.63 3.27
CA LYS A 39 0.61 -8.05 3.65
C LYS A 39 2.01 -8.64 3.60
N LEU A 40 2.46 -9.17 4.74
CA LEU A 40 3.74 -9.87 4.89
C LEU A 40 3.50 -11.23 5.56
N GLY A 41 3.75 -12.31 4.81
CA GLY A 41 3.45 -13.65 5.30
C GLY A 41 1.95 -13.85 5.50
N LYS A 42 1.55 -14.24 6.72
CA LYS A 42 0.15 -14.37 7.13
C LYS A 42 -0.45 -13.08 7.69
N TYR A 43 0.39 -12.11 8.04
CA TYR A 43 -0.03 -10.87 8.69
C TYR A 43 -0.28 -9.77 7.67
N GLU A 44 -1.18 -8.87 8.02
CA GLU A 44 -1.53 -7.68 7.25
C GLU A 44 -1.47 -6.48 8.17
N TYR A 45 -0.74 -5.46 7.73
CA TYR A 45 -0.44 -4.25 8.50
C TYR A 45 -1.05 -3.05 7.79
N ALA A 46 -1.67 -2.13 8.53
CA ALA A 46 -2.28 -0.94 7.97
C ALA A 46 -1.35 0.27 8.09
N ALA A 47 -0.98 0.91 6.99
CA ALA A 47 -0.37 2.23 7.00
C ALA A 47 -1.42 3.30 6.67
N GLU A 48 -1.63 4.19 7.63
CA GLU A 48 -2.50 5.37 7.53
C GLU A 48 -1.69 6.62 7.13
N ALA A 49 -2.39 7.72 6.86
CA ALA A 49 -1.75 9.00 6.55
C ALA A 49 -0.65 9.38 7.56
N GLY A 50 0.50 9.83 7.03
CA GLY A 50 1.71 10.14 7.80
C GLY A 50 2.59 8.93 8.11
N GLN A 51 2.09 7.70 7.97
CA GLN A 51 2.87 6.49 8.23
C GLN A 51 3.64 6.03 7.01
N ALA A 52 4.78 5.39 7.24
CA ALA A 52 5.66 4.94 6.19
C ALA A 52 6.12 3.49 6.40
N ILE A 53 6.33 2.79 5.29
CA ILE A 53 6.72 1.39 5.24
C ILE A 53 8.00 1.26 4.41
N TRP A 54 8.92 0.46 4.92
CA TRP A 54 10.07 -0.05 4.19
C TRP A 54 9.85 -1.50 3.75
N ILE A 55 10.10 -1.77 2.46
CA ILE A 55 9.99 -3.08 1.84
C ILE A 55 11.34 -3.41 1.23
N PRO A 56 12.11 -4.36 1.78
CA PRO A 56 13.42 -4.70 1.27
C PRO A 56 13.36 -5.45 -0.07
N PHE A 57 14.47 -5.45 -0.79
CA PHE A 57 14.67 -6.32 -1.93
C PHE A 57 14.38 -7.79 -1.57
N GLN A 58 13.79 -8.53 -2.51
CA GLN A 58 13.30 -9.90 -2.34
C GLN A 58 12.24 -10.13 -1.27
N CYS A 59 11.72 -9.08 -0.62
CA CYS A 59 10.61 -9.20 0.33
C CYS A 59 9.34 -9.69 -0.38
N LEU A 60 8.82 -10.85 0.06
CA LEU A 60 7.57 -11.41 -0.45
C LEU A 60 6.37 -10.73 0.21
N HIS A 61 5.70 -9.84 -0.52
CA HIS A 61 4.62 -9.02 0.02
C HIS A 61 3.48 -8.85 -0.98
N ALA A 62 2.37 -8.30 -0.52
CA ALA A 62 1.31 -7.74 -1.34
C ALA A 62 0.84 -6.41 -0.76
N LEU A 63 0.33 -5.52 -1.61
CA LEU A 63 -0.25 -4.24 -1.24
C LEU A 63 -1.73 -4.22 -1.62
N THR A 64 -2.56 -3.68 -0.73
CA THR A 64 -3.89 -3.16 -1.08
C THR A 64 -3.86 -1.66 -0.86
N ILE A 65 -4.04 -0.88 -1.92
CA ILE A 65 -4.05 0.59 -1.87
C ILE A 65 -5.50 1.03 -2.02
N PHE A 66 -6.02 1.75 -1.04
CA PHE A 66 -7.42 2.14 -0.99
C PHE A 66 -7.71 3.27 -2.00
N PRO A 67 -8.94 3.38 -2.51
CA PRO A 67 -9.36 4.52 -3.34
C PRO A 67 -9.05 5.87 -2.69
N GLY A 68 -8.63 6.85 -3.49
CA GLY A 68 -8.25 8.19 -3.02
C GLY A 68 -6.91 8.27 -2.28
N THR A 69 -6.14 7.17 -2.20
CA THR A 69 -4.86 7.17 -1.47
C THR A 69 -3.77 7.91 -2.28
N GLN A 70 -3.05 8.80 -1.59
CA GLN A 70 -1.89 9.50 -2.11
C GLN A 70 -0.62 8.94 -1.47
N LEU A 71 0.34 8.51 -2.31
CA LEU A 71 1.58 7.87 -1.90
C LEU A 71 2.78 8.61 -2.43
N THR A 72 3.82 8.74 -1.60
CA THR A 72 5.18 8.92 -2.09
C THR A 72 5.85 7.56 -2.12
N ARG A 73 6.33 7.15 -3.29
CA ARG A 73 6.97 5.86 -3.53
C ARG A 73 8.38 6.10 -4.04
N ILE A 74 9.36 5.54 -3.33
CA ILE A 74 10.76 5.59 -3.75
C ILE A 74 11.26 4.17 -3.89
N GLU A 75 11.79 3.85 -5.07
CA GLU A 75 12.39 2.56 -5.35
C GLU A 75 13.90 2.68 -5.50
N PHE A 76 14.63 1.78 -4.85
CA PHE A 76 16.08 1.65 -4.92
C PHE A 76 16.42 0.34 -5.62
N SER A 77 17.13 0.44 -6.74
CA SER A 77 17.55 -0.72 -7.54
C SER A 77 18.48 -1.62 -6.75
N ALA A 78 18.32 -2.94 -6.91
CA ALA A 78 19.18 -3.94 -6.29
C ALA A 78 20.67 -3.85 -6.70
N ARG A 79 20.99 -3.10 -7.76
CA ARG A 79 22.38 -2.86 -8.20
C ARG A 79 23.11 -1.81 -7.36
N LEU A 80 22.39 -1.07 -6.51
CA LEU A 80 23.00 -0.10 -5.62
C LEU A 80 23.76 -0.85 -4.53
N ASN A 81 25.06 -0.56 -4.40
CA ASN A 81 25.93 -1.20 -3.43
C ASN A 81 25.89 -0.44 -2.08
N TYR A 82 24.72 -0.41 -1.45
CA TYR A 82 24.53 0.15 -0.11
C TYR A 82 23.92 -0.89 0.84
N ASP A 83 24.25 -0.79 2.12
CA ASP A 83 23.73 -1.64 3.19
C ASP A 83 22.31 -1.22 3.60
N PHE A 84 21.36 -1.35 2.68
CA PHE A 84 19.96 -1.07 2.95
C PHE A 84 19.40 -1.95 4.08
N PRO A 85 18.40 -1.46 4.84
CA PRO A 85 17.72 -2.28 5.83
C PRO A 85 17.13 -3.54 5.19
N GLN A 86 17.42 -4.70 5.77
CA GLN A 86 17.05 -6.01 5.23
C GLN A 86 15.69 -6.54 5.75
N GLN A 87 15.16 -5.90 6.80
CA GLN A 87 13.86 -6.23 7.38
C GLN A 87 12.77 -5.30 6.82
N ALA A 88 11.57 -5.84 6.58
CA ALA A 88 10.40 -5.04 6.24
C ALA A 88 9.71 -4.51 7.51
N GLY A 89 9.07 -3.35 7.42
CA GLY A 89 8.29 -2.82 8.54
C GLY A 89 8.01 -1.34 8.41
N TYR A 90 7.39 -0.81 9.46
CA TYR A 90 7.20 0.63 9.61
C TYR A 90 8.53 1.31 9.84
N VAL A 91 8.67 2.50 9.27
CA VAL A 91 9.80 3.39 9.49
C VAL A 91 9.27 4.78 9.82
N GLU A 92 10.04 5.53 10.59
CA GLU A 92 9.71 6.90 10.96
C GLU A 92 10.70 7.84 10.25
N PRO A 93 10.28 8.50 9.16
CA PRO A 93 11.15 9.43 8.45
C PRO A 93 11.44 10.64 9.35
N GLY A 94 12.71 10.92 9.60
CA GLY A 94 13.13 12.12 10.33
C GLY A 94 12.82 13.42 9.57
N THR A 95 12.99 14.56 10.23
CA THR A 95 12.68 15.89 9.67
C THR A 95 13.38 16.16 8.33
N LEU A 96 14.66 15.79 8.22
CA LEU A 96 15.40 15.95 6.96
C LEU A 96 14.82 15.06 5.85
N CYS A 97 14.60 13.78 6.13
CA CYS A 97 13.94 12.88 5.18
C CYS A 97 12.59 13.44 4.71
N GLN A 98 11.71 13.92 5.61
CA GLN A 98 10.42 14.51 5.23
C GLN A 98 10.58 15.73 4.30
N ALA A 99 11.48 16.65 4.63
CA ALA A 99 11.77 17.82 3.80
C ALA A 99 12.31 17.45 2.41
N LEU A 100 13.14 16.40 2.34
CA LEU A 100 13.63 15.87 1.05
C LEU A 100 12.47 15.31 0.21
N LEU A 101 11.54 14.57 0.83
CA LEU A 101 10.38 14.02 0.13
C LEU A 101 9.47 15.11 -0.43
N GLU A 102 9.22 16.16 0.34
CA GLU A 102 8.45 17.33 -0.13
C GLU A 102 9.16 18.05 -1.28
N ARG A 103 10.46 18.28 -1.16
CA ARG A 103 11.24 18.91 -2.23
C ARG A 103 11.29 18.06 -3.49
N LEU A 104 11.40 16.74 -3.36
CA LEU A 104 11.37 15.79 -4.49
C LEU A 104 10.01 15.78 -5.22
N GLN A 105 8.90 16.13 -4.56
CA GLN A 105 7.60 16.28 -5.22
C GLN A 105 7.54 17.51 -6.14
N GLN A 106 8.27 18.55 -5.78
CA GLN A 106 8.31 19.81 -6.53
C GLN A 106 9.42 19.83 -7.59
N CYS A 107 10.35 18.88 -7.54
CA CYS A 107 11.45 18.77 -8.49
C CYS A 107 11.16 17.75 -9.58
N THR A 108 11.54 18.08 -10.81
CA THR A 108 11.61 17.09 -11.89
C THR A 108 13.01 16.47 -11.97
N ARG A 109 13.13 15.33 -12.64
CA ARG A 109 14.42 14.64 -12.85
C ARG A 109 15.44 15.49 -13.62
N GLN A 110 14.98 16.45 -14.42
CA GLN A 110 15.82 17.39 -15.16
C GLN A 110 16.39 18.51 -14.27
N THR A 111 15.87 18.67 -13.06
CA THR A 111 16.33 19.67 -12.12
C THR A 111 17.72 19.29 -11.61
N ALA A 112 18.71 20.18 -11.74
CA ALA A 112 20.10 19.89 -11.39
C ALA A 112 20.29 19.38 -9.95
N VAL A 113 19.47 19.82 -9.00
CA VAL A 113 19.52 19.40 -7.60
C VAL A 113 18.97 17.99 -7.36
N TYR A 114 18.13 17.46 -8.26
CA TYR A 114 17.42 16.19 -8.10
C TYR A 114 18.34 15.00 -7.73
N PRO A 115 19.44 14.72 -8.45
CA PRO A 115 20.35 13.64 -8.06
C PRO A 115 20.98 13.85 -6.68
N HIS A 116 21.25 15.10 -6.29
CA HIS A 116 21.79 15.40 -4.95
C HIS A 116 20.75 15.11 -3.86
N LEU A 117 19.49 15.48 -4.07
CA LEU A 117 18.40 15.16 -3.14
C LEU A 117 18.23 13.64 -2.95
N LEU A 118 18.35 12.87 -4.03
CA LEU A 118 18.31 11.42 -3.96
C LEU A 118 19.50 10.83 -3.19
N GLY A 119 20.69 11.41 -3.32
CA GLY A 119 21.86 11.03 -2.52
C GLY A 119 21.64 11.21 -1.03
N VAL A 120 21.21 12.40 -0.61
CA VAL A 120 20.93 12.66 0.82
C VAL A 120 19.79 11.78 1.34
N LEU A 121 18.76 11.57 0.52
CA LEU A 121 17.66 10.67 0.86
C LEU A 121 18.15 9.23 1.04
N THR A 122 19.08 8.75 0.22
CA THR A 122 19.71 7.44 0.41
C THR A 122 20.38 7.38 1.79
N ASP A 123 21.18 8.38 2.17
CA ASP A 123 21.85 8.40 3.48
C ASP A 123 20.87 8.42 4.66
N GLU A 124 19.70 9.05 4.51
CA GLU A 124 18.62 9.01 5.50
C GLU A 124 17.99 7.61 5.59
N VAL A 125 17.70 6.98 4.45
CA VAL A 125 17.07 5.64 4.38
C VAL A 125 17.96 4.54 4.95
N LEU A 126 19.29 4.63 4.79
CA LEU A 126 20.24 3.66 5.37
C LEU A 126 20.19 3.64 6.91
N ARG A 127 19.71 4.71 7.54
CA ARG A 127 19.55 4.80 8.99
C ARG A 127 18.21 4.27 9.50
N PHE A 128 17.29 3.89 8.60
CA PHE A 128 16.02 3.32 9.02
C PHE A 128 16.21 2.07 9.88
N ARG A 129 15.28 1.87 10.80
CA ARG A 129 15.13 0.68 11.64
C ARG A 129 13.71 0.16 11.46
N PRO A 130 13.44 -0.57 10.35
CA PRO A 130 12.10 -1.04 10.07
C PRO A 130 11.62 -2.01 11.14
N GLU A 131 10.43 -1.76 11.67
CA GLU A 131 9.84 -2.60 12.72
C GLU A 131 8.42 -3.01 12.34
N LEU A 132 8.09 -4.29 12.54
CA LEU A 132 6.72 -4.76 12.42
C LEU A 132 6.04 -4.54 13.76
N ARG A 133 5.13 -3.57 13.80
CA ARG A 133 4.32 -3.24 14.98
C ARG A 133 2.85 -3.31 14.65
N GLU A 134 2.04 -3.75 15.61
CA GLU A 134 0.59 -3.68 15.50
C GLU A 134 0.13 -2.29 15.94
N ASN A 135 -0.40 -1.51 15.00
CA ASN A 135 -1.11 -0.28 15.34
C ASN A 135 -2.60 -0.57 15.65
N SER A 136 -3.33 0.45 16.09
CA SER A 136 -4.77 0.37 16.37
C SER A 136 -5.55 -0.23 15.20
N PHE A 137 -5.34 0.29 13.99
CA PHE A 137 -6.08 -0.17 12.82
C PHE A 137 -5.72 -1.60 12.40
N THR A 138 -4.45 -2.00 12.52
CA THR A 138 -4.00 -3.38 12.30
C THR A 138 -4.73 -4.35 13.22
N ARG A 139 -4.93 -4.00 14.49
CA ARG A 139 -5.71 -4.83 15.43
C ARG A 139 -7.19 -4.93 15.04
N LEU A 140 -7.79 -3.83 14.55
CA LEU A 140 -9.16 -3.86 14.02
C LEU A 140 -9.28 -4.78 12.81
N LEU A 141 -8.31 -4.73 11.88
CA LEU A 141 -8.27 -5.62 10.71
C LEU A 141 -8.13 -7.09 11.09
N GLN A 142 -7.42 -7.40 12.17
CA GLN A 142 -7.32 -8.78 12.67
C GLN A 142 -8.65 -9.29 13.25
N GLN A 143 -9.44 -8.39 13.84
CA GLN A 143 -10.80 -8.71 14.32
C GLN A 143 -11.78 -8.88 13.16
N TRP A 144 -11.55 -8.20 12.03
CA TRP A 144 -12.36 -8.34 10.83
C TRP A 144 -12.11 -9.70 10.15
N GLN A 145 -13.11 -10.58 10.19
CA GLN A 145 -12.98 -11.96 9.71
C GLN A 145 -13.43 -12.09 8.25
N THR A 146 -12.59 -12.68 7.40
CA THR A 146 -12.94 -12.91 5.99
C THR A 146 -14.06 -13.94 5.79
N GLN A 147 -14.24 -14.85 6.74
CA GLN A 147 -15.26 -15.90 6.68
C GLN A 147 -16.65 -15.34 7.01
N HIS A 148 -16.72 -14.44 8.00
CA HIS A 148 -17.93 -13.78 8.47
C HIS A 148 -17.66 -12.27 8.59
N PRO A 149 -17.62 -11.55 7.45
CA PRO A 149 -17.19 -10.16 7.43
C PRO A 149 -18.31 -9.24 7.90
N ALA A 150 -18.51 -9.19 9.22
CA ALA A 150 -19.36 -8.20 9.86
C ALA A 150 -18.61 -6.86 10.02
N PRO A 151 -19.34 -5.74 10.14
CA PRO A 151 -18.75 -4.49 10.60
C PRO A 151 -18.08 -4.67 11.97
N VAL A 152 -16.90 -4.07 12.12
CA VAL A 152 -16.14 -4.05 13.39
C VAL A 152 -16.12 -2.61 13.87
N ASP A 153 -16.45 -2.38 15.14
CA ASP A 153 -16.44 -1.05 15.74
C ASP A 153 -15.07 -0.37 15.56
N GLY A 154 -15.09 0.85 15.06
CA GLY A 154 -13.87 1.61 14.73
C GLY A 154 -13.36 1.42 13.30
N ILE A 155 -13.90 0.48 12.52
CA ILE A 155 -13.71 0.44 11.06
C ILE A 155 -14.82 1.27 10.40
N PRO A 156 -14.48 2.36 9.68
CA PRO A 156 -15.48 3.15 8.97
C PRO A 156 -16.23 2.32 7.90
N PRO A 157 -17.53 2.59 7.64
CA PRO A 157 -18.32 1.85 6.65
C PRO A 157 -17.68 1.78 5.25
N GLU A 158 -17.06 2.88 4.79
CA GLU A 158 -16.38 2.94 3.50
C GLU A 158 -15.16 2.01 3.42
N ILE A 159 -14.43 1.86 4.54
CA ILE A 159 -13.32 0.93 4.65
C ILE A 159 -13.85 -0.50 4.68
N HIS A 160 -14.91 -0.75 5.44
CA HIS A 160 -15.57 -2.06 5.48
C HIS A 160 -16.04 -2.52 4.09
N LEU A 161 -16.71 -1.63 3.33
CA LEU A 161 -17.12 -1.91 1.95
C LEU A 161 -15.92 -2.21 1.04
N THR A 162 -14.82 -1.48 1.19
CA THR A 162 -13.59 -1.74 0.45
C THR A 162 -12.98 -3.11 0.78
N LEU A 163 -13.02 -3.51 2.06
CA LEU A 163 -12.56 -4.84 2.51
C LEU A 163 -13.45 -5.97 1.96
N LEU A 164 -14.78 -5.80 1.97
CA LEU A 164 -15.73 -6.74 1.35
C LEU A 164 -15.42 -6.89 -0.14
N LEU A 165 -15.24 -5.77 -0.85
CA LEU A 165 -14.94 -5.79 -2.27
C LEU A 165 -13.61 -6.48 -2.58
N ARG A 166 -12.58 -6.26 -1.75
CA ARG A 166 -11.29 -6.96 -1.85
C ARG A 166 -11.47 -8.47 -1.75
N GLU A 167 -12.23 -8.96 -0.77
CA GLU A 167 -12.49 -10.40 -0.62
C GLU A 167 -13.35 -10.96 -1.76
N ALA A 168 -14.32 -10.18 -2.23
CA ALA A 168 -15.11 -10.52 -3.41
C ALA A 168 -14.21 -10.71 -4.64
N GLN A 169 -13.26 -9.80 -4.90
CA GLN A 169 -12.33 -9.93 -6.02
C GLN A 169 -11.44 -11.17 -5.91
N LYS A 170 -10.95 -11.50 -4.70
CA LYS A 170 -10.19 -12.75 -4.47
C LYS A 170 -11.02 -14.00 -4.78
N LYS A 171 -12.27 -14.04 -4.32
CA LYS A 171 -13.20 -15.16 -4.61
C LYS A 171 -13.49 -15.28 -6.10
N MET A 172 -13.69 -14.16 -6.80
CA MET A 172 -13.89 -14.15 -8.26
C MET A 172 -12.66 -14.69 -9.02
N GLN A 173 -11.46 -14.27 -8.63
CA GLN A 173 -10.21 -14.78 -9.21
C GLN A 173 -10.02 -16.29 -8.96
N SER A 174 -10.69 -16.82 -7.93
CA SER A 174 -10.72 -18.26 -7.61
C SER A 174 -11.87 -19.01 -8.30
N GLY A 175 -12.64 -18.35 -9.18
CA GLY A 175 -13.71 -18.95 -9.98
C GLY A 175 -15.11 -18.90 -9.36
N ALA A 176 -15.31 -18.25 -8.21
CA ALA A 176 -16.64 -18.14 -7.61
C ALA A 176 -17.57 -17.24 -8.44
N LYS A 177 -18.84 -17.64 -8.56
CA LYS A 177 -19.85 -16.89 -9.32
C LYS A 177 -20.29 -15.63 -8.57
N ALA A 178 -20.58 -14.56 -9.31
CA ALA A 178 -20.96 -13.28 -8.73
C ALA A 178 -22.20 -13.36 -7.81
N ALA A 179 -23.22 -14.15 -8.17
CA ALA A 179 -24.40 -14.35 -7.33
C ALA A 179 -24.05 -14.97 -5.97
N GLN A 180 -23.24 -16.04 -5.96
CA GLN A 180 -22.78 -16.68 -4.72
C GLN A 180 -21.97 -15.71 -3.84
N ILE A 181 -21.18 -14.84 -4.45
CA ILE A 181 -20.42 -13.82 -3.72
C ILE A 181 -21.35 -12.77 -3.12
N ALA A 182 -22.38 -12.34 -3.86
CA ALA A 182 -23.38 -11.41 -3.36
C ALA A 182 -24.15 -11.99 -2.15
N ASP A 183 -24.56 -13.26 -2.22
CA ASP A 183 -25.22 -13.94 -1.10
C ASP A 183 -24.33 -14.01 0.15
N GLN A 184 -23.03 -14.19 -0.02
CA GLN A 184 -22.08 -14.34 1.10
C GLN A 184 -21.61 -13.03 1.72
N LEU A 185 -21.47 -11.97 0.91
CA LEU A 185 -20.76 -10.75 1.29
C LEU A 185 -21.62 -9.47 1.21
N PHE A 186 -22.77 -9.52 0.55
CA PHE A 186 -23.59 -8.34 0.23
C PHE A 186 -25.09 -8.62 0.41
N ASP A 187 -25.47 -9.52 1.31
CA ASP A 187 -26.87 -9.86 1.63
C ASP A 187 -27.74 -10.21 0.39
N GLY A 188 -27.13 -10.88 -0.60
CA GLY A 188 -27.80 -11.26 -1.85
C GLY A 188 -28.03 -10.11 -2.84
N GLN A 189 -27.56 -8.90 -2.54
CA GLN A 189 -27.75 -7.70 -3.37
C GLN A 189 -26.77 -7.66 -4.54
N LEU A 190 -26.96 -8.55 -5.53
CA LEU A 190 -26.07 -8.68 -6.69
C LEU A 190 -25.87 -7.37 -7.47
N ALA A 191 -26.96 -6.61 -7.68
CA ALA A 191 -26.89 -5.32 -8.40
C ALA A 191 -26.01 -4.30 -7.66
N HIS A 192 -26.16 -4.21 -6.34
CA HIS A 192 -25.34 -3.34 -5.50
C HIS A 192 -23.87 -3.78 -5.53
N PHE A 193 -23.58 -5.07 -5.40
CA PHE A 193 -22.21 -5.59 -5.56
C PHE A 193 -21.60 -5.21 -6.92
N GLN A 194 -22.33 -5.35 -8.02
CA GLN A 194 -21.85 -4.98 -9.35
C GLN A 194 -21.57 -3.47 -9.47
N GLN A 195 -22.47 -2.62 -8.96
CA GLN A 195 -22.28 -1.18 -8.94
C GLN A 195 -21.05 -0.77 -8.10
N LEU A 196 -20.87 -1.37 -6.93
CA LEU A 196 -19.72 -1.12 -6.07
C LEU A 196 -18.41 -1.51 -6.76
N ARG A 197 -18.39 -2.64 -7.48
CA ARG A 197 -17.24 -3.04 -8.30
C ARG A 197 -16.90 -2.01 -9.36
N GLN A 198 -17.90 -1.50 -10.09
CA GLN A 198 -17.67 -0.48 -11.12
C GLN A 198 -17.05 0.78 -10.52
N SER A 199 -17.65 1.28 -9.42
CA SER A 199 -17.21 2.51 -8.76
C SER A 199 -15.81 2.40 -8.14
N LEU A 200 -15.53 1.34 -7.38
CA LEU A 200 -14.29 1.25 -6.63
C LEU A 200 -13.13 0.60 -7.40
N LEU A 201 -13.38 -0.17 -8.46
CA LEU A 201 -12.32 -0.76 -9.29
C LEU A 201 -12.10 -0.02 -10.61
N GLY A 202 -12.92 1.00 -10.92
CA GLY A 202 -12.84 1.74 -12.18
C GLY A 202 -13.16 0.87 -13.40
N LEU A 203 -14.01 -0.15 -13.23
CA LEU A 203 -14.45 -0.98 -14.35
C LEU A 203 -15.54 -0.21 -15.11
N THR A 204 -15.23 0.24 -16.31
CA THR A 204 -16.24 0.74 -17.26
C THR A 204 -17.13 -0.42 -17.71
N SER A 205 -18.45 -0.17 -17.72
CA SER A 205 -19.49 -1.09 -18.19
C SER A 205 -19.25 -1.63 -19.59
#